data_AF-A0A5D9CLF3-F1
#
_entry.id   AF-A0A5D9CLF3-F1
#
_cell.length_a   1.000
_cell.length_b   1.000
_cell.length_c   1.000
_cell.angle_alpha   90.00
_cell.angle_beta   90.00
_cell.angle_gamma   90.00
#
_symmetry.space_group_name_H-M   'P 1'
#
loop_
_entity.id
_entity.type
_entity.pdbx_description
1 polymer ?
#
loop_
_entity_poly.entity_id
_entity_poly.type
_entity_poly.pdbx_seq_one_letter_code
_entity_poly.pdbx_strand_id
1 'polypeptide(L)'
;MQHIETNQEDDGDEGILLVEVEQSFMLLDGEAHLSAMMSNEKPYPKPVRCLSLSSMAALEDLLPEGISPGALWSIHPAIVARLKENDELVAVELAPTN
;
A
#
# COMPACT_ATOMS: atom_id res chain seq x y z
N MET A 1 -38.53 11.65 -17.03
CA MET A 1 -37.42 12.59 -16.76
C MET A 1 -36.20 11.73 -16.54
N GLN A 2 -35.23 11.80 -17.46
CA GLN A 2 -34.00 10.99 -17.43
C GLN A 2 -33.01 11.68 -16.48
N HIS A 3 -32.47 10.95 -15.51
CA HIS A 3 -31.32 11.41 -14.72
C HIS A 3 -30.06 10.85 -15.39
N ILE A 4 -29.21 11.77 -15.82
CA ILE A 4 -27.90 11.58 -16.43
C ILE A 4 -26.83 11.34 -15.35
N GLU A 5 -25.94 10.41 -15.67
CA GLU A 5 -24.58 10.10 -15.19
C GLU A 5 -23.97 10.92 -14.04
N THR A 6 -23.47 10.18 -13.03
CA THR A 6 -22.14 10.42 -12.44
C THR A 6 -21.42 9.09 -12.25
N ASN A 7 -20.36 8.92 -13.03
CA ASN A 7 -19.22 8.03 -12.87
C ASN A 7 -18.63 8.09 -11.44
N GLN A 8 -18.71 7.02 -10.65
CA GLN A 8 -17.83 6.76 -9.51
C GLN A 8 -18.10 5.36 -8.92
N GLU A 9 -17.62 4.33 -9.61
CA GLU A 9 -17.17 3.12 -8.93
C GLU A 9 -15.67 3.02 -9.24
N ASP A 10 -14.94 4.11 -8.94
CA ASP A 10 -13.54 3.96 -8.60
C ASP A 10 -13.59 3.15 -7.31
N ASP A 11 -13.19 1.89 -7.43
CA ASP A 11 -13.04 0.93 -6.35
C ASP A 11 -12.09 1.56 -5.33
N GLY A 12 -12.65 2.45 -4.49
CA GLY A 12 -12.06 3.08 -3.33
C GLY A 12 -11.90 2.04 -2.25
N ASP A 13 -11.18 0.98 -2.60
CA ASP A 13 -10.63 -0.05 -1.76
C ASP A 13 -9.71 0.73 -0.81
N GLU A 14 -10.26 1.20 0.31
CA GLU A 14 -9.54 1.63 1.51
C GLU A 14 -8.68 0.45 1.95
N GLY A 15 -7.62 0.18 1.20
CA GLY A 15 -6.72 -0.96 1.32
C GLY A 15 -5.39 -0.50 1.89
N ILE A 16 -4.67 -1.42 2.51
CA ILE A 16 -3.32 -1.12 3.00
C ILE A 16 -2.37 -1.18 1.79
N LEU A 17 -1.67 -0.07 1.52
CA LEU A 17 -0.65 -0.01 0.48
C LEU A 17 0.73 0.08 1.13
N LEU A 18 1.49 -0.99 0.97
CA LEU A 18 2.89 -1.10 1.33
C LEU A 18 3.76 -0.86 0.11
N VAL A 19 4.96 -0.38 0.36
CA VAL A 19 6.01 -0.25 -0.65
C VAL A 19 7.27 -0.94 -0.15
N GLU A 20 7.88 -1.74 -1.02
CA GLU A 20 9.15 -2.41 -0.79
C GLU A 20 10.22 -1.69 -1.61
N VAL A 21 11.25 -1.19 -0.93
CA VAL A 21 12.45 -0.57 -1.54
C VAL A 21 13.66 -1.18 -0.86
N GLU A 22 14.55 -1.83 -1.61
CA GLU A 22 15.82 -2.36 -1.06
C GLU A 22 15.64 -3.19 0.24
N GLN A 23 14.66 -4.10 0.25
CA GLN A 23 14.30 -4.93 1.41
C GLN A 23 13.70 -4.18 2.62
N SER A 24 13.45 -2.88 2.48
CA SER A 24 12.73 -2.07 3.45
C SER A 24 11.27 -1.96 3.03
N PHE A 25 10.36 -2.21 3.97
CA PHE A 25 8.93 -2.06 3.75
C PHE A 25 8.45 -0.78 4.41
N MET A 26 7.75 0.06 3.66
CA MET A 26 7.17 1.30 4.15
C MET A 26 5.68 1.31 3.85
N LEU A 27 4.90 1.97 4.70
CA LEU A 27 3.48 2.19 4.46
C LEU A 27 3.31 3.45 3.62
N LEU A 28 2.68 3.30 2.45
CA LEU A 28 2.30 4.43 1.60
C LEU A 28 0.90 4.94 1.99
N ASP A 29 -0.03 4.02 2.22
CA ASP A 29 -1.43 4.33 2.56
C ASP A 29 -2.04 3.25 3.48
N GLY A 30 -3.07 3.60 4.23
CA GLY A 30 -3.71 2.71 5.20
C GLY A 30 -3.17 2.82 6.64
N GLU A 31 -2.63 3.99 7.03
CA GLU A 31 -2.13 4.25 8.41
C GLU A 31 -3.19 3.95 9.48
N ALA A 32 -4.46 4.25 9.20
CA ALA A 32 -5.58 3.95 10.09
C ALA A 32 -5.72 2.45 10.41
N HIS A 33 -5.26 1.58 9.51
CA HIS A 33 -5.32 0.12 9.66
C HIS A 33 -3.96 -0.50 10.03
N LEU A 34 -2.89 0.30 10.07
CA LEU A 34 -1.54 -0.16 10.41
C LEU A 34 -1.50 -0.86 11.77
N SER A 35 -2.06 -0.23 12.80
CA SER A 35 -2.07 -0.82 14.15
C SER A 35 -2.82 -2.14 14.19
N ALA A 36 -3.95 -2.23 13.50
CA ALA A 36 -4.75 -3.46 13.40
C ALA A 36 -3.99 -4.56 12.64
N MET A 37 -3.29 -4.22 11.56
CA MET A 37 -2.43 -5.14 10.80
C MET A 37 -1.28 -5.67 11.66
N MET A 38 -0.60 -4.80 12.41
CA MET A 38 0.53 -5.18 13.28
C MET A 38 0.08 -6.07 14.44
N SER A 39 -1.05 -5.74 15.09
CA SER A 39 -1.64 -6.56 16.15
C SER A 39 -2.33 -7.81 15.62
N ASN A 40 -2.53 -7.93 14.30
CA ASN A 40 -3.39 -8.92 13.66
C ASN A 40 -4.79 -8.97 14.30
N GLU A 41 -5.29 -7.79 14.65
CA GLU A 41 -6.65 -7.61 15.12
C GLU A 41 -7.53 -7.25 13.94
N LYS A 42 -8.60 -8.03 13.74
CA LYS A 42 -9.61 -7.72 12.72
C LYS A 42 -10.57 -6.67 13.30
N PRO A 43 -11.13 -5.77 12.46
CA PRO A 43 -11.05 -5.76 11.00
C PRO A 43 -9.93 -4.85 10.44
N TYR A 44 -9.23 -5.34 9.42
CA TYR A 44 -8.43 -4.54 8.50
C TYR A 44 -8.72 -4.98 7.07
N PRO A 45 -8.64 -4.07 6.09
CA PRO A 45 -8.96 -4.35 4.70
C PRO A 45 -7.92 -5.30 4.10
N LYS A 46 -8.41 -6.32 3.38
CA LYS A 46 -7.60 -7.36 2.73
C LYS A 46 -8.11 -7.54 1.30
N PRO A 47 -7.21 -7.74 0.32
CA PRO A 47 -5.77 -7.99 0.46
C PRO A 47 -4.92 -6.73 0.67
N VAL A 48 -3.79 -6.87 1.38
CA VAL A 48 -2.76 -5.82 1.50
C VAL A 48 -1.96 -5.76 0.21
N ARG A 49 -1.84 -4.58 -0.40
CA ARG A 49 -1.10 -4.40 -1.64
C ARG A 49 0.35 -4.03 -1.30
N CYS A 50 1.32 -4.66 -1.95
CA CYS A 50 2.73 -4.39 -1.73
C CYS A 50 3.40 -4.05 -3.06
N LEU A 51 3.80 -2.80 -3.21
CA LEU A 51 4.43 -2.26 -4.40
C LEU A 51 5.93 -2.45 -4.30
N SER A 52 6.52 -3.24 -5.20
CA SER A 52 7.98 -3.41 -5.22
C SER A 52 8.61 -2.36 -6.12
N LEU A 53 9.50 -1.54 -5.56
CA LEU A 53 10.18 -0.46 -6.25
C LEU A 53 11.67 -0.74 -6.38
N SER A 54 12.22 -0.35 -7.53
CA SER A 54 13.63 -0.59 -7.84
C SER A 54 14.58 0.31 -7.04
N SER A 55 14.13 1.47 -6.57
CA SER A 55 14.98 2.45 -5.86
C SER A 55 14.15 3.46 -5.06
N MET A 56 14.77 4.07 -4.05
CA MET A 56 14.16 5.13 -3.24
C MET A 56 13.68 6.32 -4.08
N ALA A 57 14.38 6.64 -5.17
CA ALA A 57 13.96 7.70 -6.09
C ALA A 57 12.59 7.44 -6.75
N ALA A 58 12.26 6.17 -7.05
CA ALA A 58 10.95 5.82 -7.58
C ALA A 58 9.86 5.96 -6.50
N LEU A 59 10.21 5.82 -5.23
CA LEU A 59 9.30 6.08 -4.12
C LEU A 59 9.06 7.58 -3.96
N GLU A 60 10.11 8.39 -4.04
CA GLU A 60 10.00 9.86 -4.01
C GLU A 60 9.12 10.40 -5.12
N ASP A 61 9.14 9.80 -6.31
CA ASP A 61 8.27 10.16 -7.44
C ASP A 61 6.78 9.84 -7.21
N LEU A 62 6.50 8.79 -6.43
CA LEU A 62 5.12 8.42 -6.04
C LEU A 62 4.58 9.26 -4.89
N LEU A 63 5.46 9.82 -4.07
CA LEU A 63 5.08 10.62 -2.92
C LEU A 63 4.71 12.05 -3.35
N PRO A 64 3.73 12.68 -2.69
CA PRO A 64 3.40 14.07 -2.97
C PRO A 64 4.57 15.00 -2.61
N GLU A 65 4.67 16.11 -3.34
CA GLU A 65 5.75 17.11 -3.15
C GLU A 65 5.92 17.49 -1.67
N GLY A 66 7.13 17.29 -1.14
CA GLY A 66 7.50 17.62 0.23
C GLY A 66 7.40 16.48 1.24
N ILE A 67 6.93 15.29 0.85
CA ILE A 67 6.97 14.09 1.70
C ILE A 67 8.22 13.28 1.36
N SER A 68 9.13 13.16 2.32
CA SER A 68 10.28 12.27 2.19
C SER A 68 9.89 10.82 2.53
N PRO A 69 10.48 9.82 1.86
CA PRO A 69 10.23 8.41 2.15
C PRO A 69 10.60 8.03 3.59
N GLY A 70 11.60 8.72 4.17
CA GLY A 70 11.95 8.57 5.58
C GLY A 70 10.88 9.06 6.58
N ALA A 71 9.85 9.78 6.12
CA ALA A 71 8.71 10.18 6.95
C ALA A 71 7.60 9.11 6.96
N LEU A 72 7.69 8.08 6.11
CA LEU A 72 6.74 6.97 6.07
C LEU A 72 6.95 6.00 7.23
N TRP A 73 5.88 5.29 7.58
CA TRP A 73 5.96 4.24 8.59
C TRP A 73 6.75 3.05 8.05
N SER A 74 7.92 2.81 8.64
CA SER A 74 8.69 1.60 8.37
C SER A 74 8.02 0.38 8.99
N ILE A 75 7.71 -0.60 8.15
CA ILE A 75 7.08 -1.86 8.53
C ILE A 75 8.15 -2.92 8.71
N HIS A 76 8.09 -3.63 9.84
CA HIS A 76 9.03 -4.71 10.09
C HIS A 76 8.83 -5.84 9.08
N PRO A 77 9.90 -6.37 8.45
CA PRO A 77 9.79 -7.41 7.40
C PRO A 77 9.12 -8.70 7.91
N ALA A 78 9.16 -8.96 9.22
CA ALA A 78 8.45 -10.07 9.85
C ALA A 78 6.91 -9.96 9.72
N ILE A 79 6.34 -8.74 9.74
CA ILE A 79 4.91 -8.52 9.52
C ILE A 79 4.55 -8.84 8.07
N VAL A 80 5.36 -8.38 7.13
CA VAL A 80 5.17 -8.62 5.70
C VAL A 80 5.32 -10.11 5.36
N ALA A 81 6.34 -10.78 5.90
CA ALA A 81 6.54 -12.21 5.74
C ALA A 81 5.31 -12.99 6.21
N ARG A 82 4.78 -12.63 7.38
CA ARG A 82 3.55 -13.23 7.90
C ARG A 82 2.36 -13.01 6.95
N LEU A 83 2.14 -11.79 6.46
CA LEU A 83 1.03 -11.51 5.52
C LEU A 83 1.18 -12.34 4.25
N LYS A 84 2.40 -12.47 3.73
CA LYS A 84 2.74 -13.32 2.58
C LYS A 84 2.49 -14.80 2.85
N GLU A 85 2.83 -15.30 4.03
CA GLU A 85 2.56 -16.69 4.43
C GLU A 85 1.06 -16.99 4.58
N ASN A 86 0.24 -15.98 4.88
CA ASN A 86 -1.21 -16.13 5.03
C ASN A 86 -1.98 -15.82 3.72
N ASP A 87 -1.28 -15.57 2.60
CA ASP A 87 -1.88 -15.14 1.32
C ASP A 87 -2.68 -13.81 1.45
N GLU A 88 -2.32 -12.98 2.43
CA GLU A 88 -3.00 -11.71 2.73
C GLU A 88 -2.28 -10.51 2.08
N LEU A 89 -1.17 -10.77 1.38
CA LEU A 89 -0.35 -9.77 0.69
C LEU A 89 -0.27 -10.08 -0.80
N VAL A 90 -0.64 -9.10 -1.61
CA VAL A 90 -0.56 -9.13 -3.07
C VAL A 90 0.56 -8.20 -3.52
N ALA A 91 1.56 -8.75 -4.19
CA ALA A 91 2.59 -7.94 -4.83
C ALA A 91 2.00 -7.27 -6.09
N VAL A 92 2.10 -5.95 -6.15
CA VAL A 92 1.72 -5.15 -7.32
C VAL A 92 2.99 -4.64 -7.98
N GLU A 93 3.12 -4.92 -9.26
CA GLU A 93 4.19 -4.37 -10.09
C GLU A 93 3.63 -3.13 -10.81
N LEU A 94 4.32 -1.99 -10.70
CA LEU A 94 4.04 -0.87 -11.59
C LEU A 94 4.43 -1.30 -12.99
N ALA A 95 3.44 -1.67 -13.81
CA ALA A 95 3.68 -1.89 -15.22
C ALA A 95 4.18 -0.56 -15.82
N PRO A 96 5.37 -0.52 -16.45
CA PRO A 96 5.80 0.68 -17.16
C PRO A 96 4.80 0.91 -18.29
N THR A 97 3.97 1.94 -18.17
CA THR A 97 3.11 2.37 -19.27
C THR A 97 4.02 3.05 -20.29
N ASN A 98 4.40 2.28 -21.32
CA ASN A 98 5.29 2.68 -22.41
C ASN A 98 4.67 3.74 -23.33
#